data_AF-A0A7N4PLQ6-F1
#
_entry.id   AF-A0A7N4PLQ6-F1
#
_cell.length_a   1.000
_cell.length_b   1.000
_cell.length_c   1.000
_cell.angle_alpha   90.00
_cell.angle_beta   90.00
_cell.angle_gamma   90.00
#
_symmetry.space_group_name_H-M   'P 1'
#
loop_
_entity.id
_entity.type
_entity.pdbx_description
1 polymer ?
#
loop_
_entity_poly.entity_id
_entity_poly.type
_entity_poly.pdbx_seq_one_letter_code
_entity_poly.pdbx_strand_id
1 'polypeptide(L)'
;MGSKRGGDTLVPEGFRTQELSRYQEELPVSIRERKDKYLTRDELVKLMEWKLTRGKFRPRLQNLVATNPEELVKQCTAAAFSLLPNVEAAITELSQLKAVGPATASAILTAGAPETTAFMADEAVAAVPGLPRLQYTLKHYILYLDKIRACAKRLNQVDASSEWTPHQIEMCLWTWTVAQKLCPTVLPSFLGEAPKTREGAEDVRPSKKRKASIH
;
A
#
# COMPACT_ATOMS: atom_id res chain seq x y z
N MET A 1 -9.63 -0.33 38.77
CA MET A 1 -8.45 -0.18 37.91
C MET A 1 -8.87 -0.45 36.47
N GLY A 2 -9.12 0.61 35.70
CA GLY A 2 -9.63 0.51 34.33
C GLY A 2 -8.51 0.22 33.34
N SER A 3 -8.65 -0.87 32.58
CA SER A 3 -7.78 -1.18 31.45
C SER A 3 -8.41 -0.60 30.17
N LYS A 4 -7.83 0.48 29.65
CA LYS A 4 -8.19 1.06 28.35
C LYS A 4 -7.72 0.09 27.25
N ARG A 5 -8.66 -0.64 26.65
CA ARG A 5 -8.44 -1.28 25.34
C ARG A 5 -8.33 -0.18 24.29
N GLY A 6 -7.17 -0.11 23.64
CA GLY A 6 -6.93 0.78 22.50
C GLY A 6 -7.91 0.45 21.39
N GLY A 7 -8.71 1.45 20.99
CA GLY A 7 -9.64 1.32 19.88
C GLY A 7 -8.87 1.31 18.56
N ASP A 8 -8.74 0.14 17.96
CA ASP A 8 -8.61 0.04 16.51
C ASP A 8 -9.89 0.63 15.93
N THR A 9 -9.78 1.84 15.40
CA THR A 9 -10.91 2.50 14.72
C THR A 9 -11.03 1.83 13.36
N LEU A 10 -11.79 0.74 13.31
CA LEU A 10 -12.19 0.08 12.07
C LEU A 10 -13.04 1.07 11.28
N VAL A 11 -12.49 1.57 10.17
CA VAL A 11 -13.23 2.38 9.19
C VAL A 11 -14.41 1.54 8.67
N PRO A 12 -15.64 2.08 8.65
CA PRO A 12 -16.85 1.33 8.27
C PRO A 12 -16.72 0.63 6.91
N GLU A 13 -17.21 -0.60 6.81
CA GLU A 13 -17.06 -1.47 5.62
C GLU A 13 -17.61 -0.84 4.32
N GLY A 14 -18.73 -0.11 4.39
CA GLY A 14 -19.32 0.57 3.23
C GLY A 14 -18.46 1.73 2.67
N PHE A 15 -17.64 2.35 3.52
CA PHE A 15 -16.69 3.40 3.10
C PHE A 15 -15.50 2.82 2.32
N ARG A 16 -15.19 1.52 2.52
CA ARG A 16 -14.01 0.87 1.96
C ARG A 16 -14.17 0.54 0.48
N THR A 17 -15.38 0.16 0.04
CA THR A 17 -15.64 -0.30 -1.33
C THR A 17 -15.72 0.85 -2.33
N GLN A 18 -16.33 1.98 -1.95
CA GLN A 18 -16.50 3.13 -2.84
C GLN A 18 -15.18 3.85 -3.13
N GLU A 19 -14.34 4.04 -2.11
CA GLU A 19 -13.02 4.67 -2.28
C GLU A 19 -12.05 3.81 -3.11
N LEU A 20 -12.17 2.48 -3.03
CA LEU A 20 -11.40 1.55 -3.86
C LEU A 20 -11.78 1.66 -5.34
N SER A 21 -13.08 1.64 -5.65
CA SER A 21 -13.57 1.83 -7.03
C SER A 21 -13.11 3.17 -7.59
N ARG A 22 -13.21 4.26 -6.81
CA ARG A 22 -12.78 5.59 -7.26
C ARG A 22 -11.30 5.68 -7.64
N TYR A 23 -10.39 5.11 -6.85
CA TYR A 23 -8.96 5.14 -7.19
C TYR A 23 -8.62 4.23 -8.38
N GLN A 24 -9.26 3.06 -8.49
CA GLN A 24 -8.93 2.06 -9.51
C GLN A 24 -9.61 2.31 -10.86
N GLU A 25 -10.80 2.91 -10.85
CA GLU A 25 -11.67 3.01 -12.04
C GLU A 25 -11.86 4.45 -12.47
N GLU A 26 -12.30 5.34 -11.58
CA GLU A 26 -12.67 6.72 -11.94
C GLU A 26 -11.45 7.65 -12.15
N LEU A 27 -10.49 7.62 -11.23
CA LEU A 27 -9.33 8.51 -11.28
C LEU A 27 -8.43 8.25 -12.51
N PRO A 28 -8.10 7.00 -12.89
CA PRO A 28 -7.30 6.74 -14.07
C PRO A 28 -7.98 7.19 -15.36
N VAL A 29 -9.30 6.99 -15.47
CA VAL A 29 -10.10 7.49 -16.59
C VAL A 29 -10.02 9.01 -16.66
N SER A 30 -10.26 9.69 -15.54
CA SER A 30 -10.23 11.15 -15.45
C SER A 30 -8.86 11.74 -15.81
N ILE A 31 -7.76 11.09 -15.40
CA ILE A 31 -6.40 11.53 -15.76
C ILE A 31 -6.14 11.34 -17.25
N ARG A 32 -6.61 10.24 -17.84
CA ARG A 32 -6.39 9.89 -19.26
C ARG A 32 -7.19 10.76 -20.22
N GLU A 33 -8.39 11.18 -19.84
CA GLU A 33 -9.25 12.03 -20.68
C GLU A 33 -8.76 13.48 -20.78
N ARG A 34 -7.87 13.90 -19.88
CA ARG A 34 -7.26 15.24 -19.93
C ARG A 34 -6.23 15.30 -21.04
N LYS A 35 -6.14 16.47 -21.69
CA LYS A 35 -5.09 16.77 -22.68
C LYS A 35 -3.69 16.54 -22.10
N ASP A 36 -3.47 17.06 -20.91
CA ASP A 36 -2.25 16.87 -20.13
C ASP A 36 -2.62 16.11 -18.85
N LYS A 37 -1.88 15.05 -18.52
CA LYS A 37 -2.13 14.27 -17.30
C LYS A 37 -1.78 15.12 -16.08
N TYR A 38 -2.71 15.29 -15.15
CA TYR A 38 -2.49 15.94 -13.84
C TYR A 38 -3.57 15.50 -12.85
N LEU A 39 -3.39 15.82 -11.57
CA LEU A 39 -4.45 15.74 -10.56
C LEU A 39 -4.89 17.15 -10.14
N THR A 40 -6.17 17.29 -9.80
CA THR A 40 -6.70 18.42 -9.04
C THR A 40 -6.38 18.25 -7.54
N ARG A 41 -6.52 19.31 -6.74
CA ARG A 41 -6.34 19.21 -5.28
C ARG A 41 -7.35 18.25 -4.65
N ASP A 42 -8.60 18.28 -5.12
CA ASP A 42 -9.66 17.40 -4.61
C ASP A 42 -9.32 15.92 -4.88
N GLU A 43 -8.85 15.59 -6.09
CA GLU A 43 -8.40 14.23 -6.42
C GLU A 43 -7.21 13.79 -5.57
N LEU A 44 -6.24 14.68 -5.32
CA LEU A 44 -5.10 14.38 -4.45
C LEU A 44 -5.53 14.14 -2.99
N VAL A 45 -6.44 14.95 -2.47
CA VAL A 45 -7.00 14.81 -1.11
C VAL A 45 -7.70 13.48 -0.97
N LYS A 46 -8.58 13.13 -1.91
CA LYS A 46 -9.30 11.86 -1.89
C LYS A 46 -8.37 10.66 -2.12
N LEU A 47 -7.34 10.80 -2.98
CA LEU A 47 -6.30 9.77 -3.13
C LEU A 47 -5.60 9.48 -1.80
N MET A 48 -5.30 10.52 -1.00
CA MET A 48 -4.73 10.34 0.33
C MET A 48 -5.70 9.62 1.27
N GLU A 49 -6.99 9.95 1.26
CA GLU A 49 -8.02 9.27 2.07
C GLU A 49 -8.04 7.78 1.78
N TRP A 50 -8.17 7.43 0.49
CA TRP A 50 -8.09 6.05 0.02
C TRP A 50 -6.79 5.38 0.47
N LYS A 51 -5.64 6.01 0.23
CA LYS A 51 -4.33 5.44 0.56
C LYS A 51 -4.19 5.15 2.06
N LEU A 52 -4.76 5.99 2.93
CA LEU A 52 -4.74 5.79 4.37
C LEU A 52 -5.62 4.61 4.83
N THR A 53 -6.53 4.10 3.98
CA THR A 53 -7.24 2.83 4.22
C THR A 53 -6.38 1.60 3.93
N ARG A 54 -5.33 1.74 3.11
CA ARG A 54 -4.46 0.66 2.62
C ARG A 54 -3.23 0.40 3.50
N GLY A 55 -3.17 0.94 4.71
CA GLY A 55 -2.02 0.78 5.59
C GLY A 55 -2.15 1.49 6.93
N LYS A 56 -1.02 1.91 7.51
CA LYS A 56 -1.02 2.60 8.80
C LYS A 56 -1.72 3.96 8.70
N PHE A 57 -2.87 4.08 9.35
CA PHE A 57 -3.65 5.31 9.41
C PHE A 57 -2.85 6.44 10.07
N ARG A 58 -2.71 7.57 9.36
CA ARG A 58 -1.95 8.76 9.79
C ARG A 58 -2.76 10.03 9.48
N PRO A 59 -3.73 10.39 10.32
CA PRO A 59 -4.71 11.45 10.01
C PRO A 59 -4.07 12.83 9.78
N ARG A 60 -2.89 13.08 10.36
CA ARG A 60 -2.12 14.32 10.12
C ARG A 60 -1.75 14.52 8.65
N LEU A 61 -1.54 13.45 7.88
CA LEU A 61 -1.23 13.56 6.46
C LEU A 61 -2.41 14.07 5.64
N GLN A 62 -3.64 13.73 6.06
CA GLN A 62 -4.86 14.19 5.40
C GLN A 62 -5.01 15.71 5.51
N ASN A 63 -4.86 16.24 6.72
CA ASN A 63 -4.93 17.68 6.95
C ASN A 63 -3.82 18.40 6.18
N LEU A 64 -2.60 17.83 6.16
CA LEU A 64 -1.46 18.46 5.52
C LEU A 64 -1.57 18.47 3.98
N VAL A 65 -2.04 17.37 3.36
CA VAL A 65 -2.20 17.29 1.90
C VAL A 65 -3.24 18.28 1.39
N ALA A 66 -4.29 18.53 2.17
CA ALA A 66 -5.35 19.48 1.85
C ALA A 66 -4.86 20.95 1.81
N THR A 67 -3.70 21.25 2.40
CA THR A 67 -3.09 22.60 2.40
C THR A 67 -2.25 22.91 1.17
N ASN A 68 -2.10 21.96 0.23
CA ASN A 68 -1.45 22.24 -1.05
C ASN A 68 -2.35 23.14 -1.92
N PRO A 69 -1.83 24.21 -2.53
CA PRO A 69 -2.60 25.02 -3.49
C PRO A 69 -2.98 24.22 -4.74
N GLU A 70 -4.18 24.44 -5.28
CA GLU A 70 -4.70 23.78 -6.51
C GLU A 70 -3.70 23.86 -7.66
N GLU A 71 -3.16 25.04 -7.90
CA GLU A 71 -2.24 25.29 -9.01
C GLU A 71 -0.91 24.53 -8.84
N LEU A 72 -0.38 24.48 -7.62
CA LEU A 72 0.84 23.72 -7.32
C LEU A 72 0.62 22.21 -7.54
N VAL A 73 -0.54 21.68 -7.14
CA VAL A 73 -0.88 20.26 -7.35
C VAL A 73 -0.91 19.94 -8.85
N LYS A 74 -1.57 20.77 -9.66
CA LYS A 74 -1.62 20.59 -11.11
C LYS A 74 -0.23 20.65 -11.74
N GLN A 75 0.56 21.67 -11.40
CA GLN A 75 1.89 21.87 -11.94
C GLN A 75 2.84 20.70 -11.62
N CYS A 76 2.98 20.34 -10.34
CA CYS A 76 3.88 19.26 -9.95
C CYS A 76 3.43 17.90 -10.50
N THR A 77 2.11 17.61 -10.53
CA THR A 77 1.64 16.32 -11.06
C THR A 77 1.78 16.25 -12.58
N ALA A 78 1.51 17.32 -13.32
CA ALA A 78 1.75 17.40 -14.75
C ALA A 78 3.23 17.21 -15.09
N ALA A 79 4.12 17.93 -14.40
CA ALA A 79 5.56 17.79 -14.55
C ALA A 79 6.02 16.36 -14.24
N ALA A 80 5.50 15.75 -13.16
CA ALA A 80 5.85 14.38 -12.81
C ALA A 80 5.44 13.35 -13.88
N PHE A 81 4.26 13.51 -14.49
CA PHE A 81 3.82 12.62 -15.56
C PHE A 81 4.65 12.80 -16.84
N SER A 82 5.08 14.03 -17.16
CA SER A 82 5.93 14.29 -18.34
C SER A 82 7.37 13.80 -18.16
N LEU A 83 7.82 13.61 -16.92
CA LEU A 83 9.15 13.06 -16.61
C LEU A 83 9.23 11.54 -16.81
N LEU A 84 8.12 10.83 -16.99
CA LEU A 84 8.16 9.39 -17.27
C LEU A 84 8.84 9.12 -18.63
N PRO A 85 9.68 8.07 -18.75
CA PRO A 85 9.85 6.95 -17.81
C PRO A 85 10.87 7.18 -16.67
N ASN A 86 11.41 8.40 -16.50
CA ASN A 86 12.31 8.72 -15.39
C ASN A 86 11.52 8.87 -14.07
N VAL A 87 11.29 7.74 -13.42
CA VAL A 87 10.52 7.66 -12.17
C VAL A 87 11.23 8.37 -11.01
N GLU A 88 12.57 8.38 -10.98
CA GLU A 88 13.31 9.09 -9.92
C GLU A 88 13.04 10.58 -9.95
N ALA A 89 13.10 11.19 -11.14
CA ALA A 89 12.75 12.58 -11.34
C ALA A 89 11.27 12.84 -11.01
N ALA A 90 10.36 11.98 -11.48
CA ALA A 90 8.93 12.13 -11.24
C ALA A 90 8.56 12.07 -9.74
N ILE A 91 9.13 11.14 -8.97
CA ILE A 91 8.91 11.05 -7.52
C ILE A 91 9.53 12.26 -6.81
N THR A 92 10.68 12.74 -7.26
CA THR A 92 11.34 13.92 -6.70
C THR A 92 10.48 15.17 -6.92
N GLU A 93 9.92 15.33 -8.11
CA GLU A 93 8.98 16.41 -8.45
C GLU A 93 7.74 16.37 -7.55
N LEU A 94 7.10 15.20 -7.41
CA LEU A 94 5.93 15.02 -6.54
C LEU A 94 6.23 15.25 -5.06
N SER A 95 7.47 15.02 -4.62
CA SER A 95 7.88 15.19 -3.23
C SER A 95 7.96 16.65 -2.78
N GLN A 96 7.79 17.61 -3.71
CA GLN A 96 7.61 19.03 -3.38
C GLN A 96 6.25 19.31 -2.72
N LEU A 97 5.25 18.46 -2.97
CA LEU A 97 3.91 18.59 -2.38
C LEU A 97 3.91 18.15 -0.92
N LYS A 98 3.21 18.90 -0.08
CA LYS A 98 3.09 18.58 1.35
C LYS A 98 2.37 17.24 1.54
N ALA A 99 2.90 16.41 2.46
CA ALA A 99 2.43 15.05 2.74
C ALA A 99 2.60 14.03 1.58
N VAL A 100 3.27 14.41 0.50
CA VAL A 100 3.59 13.51 -0.61
C VAL A 100 5.04 13.07 -0.48
N GLY A 101 5.26 11.85 -0.01
CA GLY A 101 6.57 11.18 -0.06
C GLY A 101 6.56 10.04 -1.08
N PRO A 102 7.64 9.24 -1.21
CA PRO A 102 7.77 8.20 -2.23
C PRO A 102 6.57 7.25 -2.33
N ALA A 103 6.01 6.82 -1.21
CA ALA A 103 4.83 5.97 -1.22
C ALA A 103 3.59 6.67 -1.79
N THR A 104 3.29 7.92 -1.38
CA THR A 104 2.14 8.66 -1.93
C THR A 104 2.38 9.05 -3.39
N ALA A 105 3.59 9.47 -3.72
CA ALA A 105 3.98 9.80 -5.08
C ALA A 105 3.84 8.59 -6.02
N SER A 106 4.19 7.38 -5.56
CA SER A 106 3.97 6.15 -6.34
C SER A 106 2.50 5.88 -6.64
N ALA A 107 1.58 6.19 -5.71
CA ALA A 107 0.13 6.07 -5.96
C ALA A 107 -0.34 7.06 -7.03
N ILE A 108 0.14 8.31 -6.97
CA ILE A 108 -0.18 9.33 -7.98
C ILE A 108 0.27 8.87 -9.37
N LEU A 109 1.52 8.41 -9.49
CA LEU A 109 2.06 7.92 -10.76
C LEU A 109 1.29 6.71 -11.27
N THR A 110 0.98 5.76 -10.39
CA THR A 110 0.27 4.52 -10.74
C THR A 110 -1.14 4.79 -11.24
N ALA A 111 -1.84 5.80 -10.68
CA ALA A 111 -3.16 6.19 -11.17
C ALA A 111 -3.13 6.72 -12.62
N GLY A 112 -2.06 7.41 -13.04
CA GLY A 112 -1.95 7.98 -14.40
C GLY A 112 -1.08 7.19 -15.38
N ALA A 113 -0.32 6.21 -14.91
CA ALA A 113 0.59 5.39 -15.70
C ALA A 113 0.75 3.96 -15.13
N PRO A 114 -0.34 3.20 -14.95
CA PRO A 114 -0.32 1.87 -14.34
C PRO A 114 0.51 0.85 -15.13
N GLU A 115 0.71 1.09 -16.43
CA GLU A 115 1.49 0.25 -17.34
C GLU A 115 2.99 0.33 -17.08
N THR A 116 3.45 1.40 -16.42
CA THR A 116 4.88 1.65 -16.19
C THR A 116 5.23 1.79 -14.71
N THR A 117 4.27 2.06 -13.83
CA THR A 117 4.49 2.32 -12.40
C THR A 117 3.59 1.45 -11.53
N ALA A 118 3.98 1.28 -10.28
CA ALA A 118 3.28 0.43 -9.32
C ALA A 118 3.23 1.12 -7.96
N PHE A 119 2.12 0.97 -7.25
CA PHE A 119 1.97 1.57 -5.94
C PHE A 119 2.89 0.89 -4.91
N MET A 120 3.56 1.67 -4.07
CA MET A 120 4.39 1.17 -2.99
C MET A 120 3.53 0.86 -1.75
N ALA A 121 2.63 -0.11 -1.85
CA ALA A 121 1.87 -0.61 -0.70
C ALA A 121 2.76 -1.46 0.22
N ASP A 122 2.65 -1.28 1.54
CA ASP A 122 3.47 -1.99 2.53
C ASP A 122 3.35 -3.52 2.35
N GLU A 123 2.14 -4.03 2.12
CA GLU A 123 1.87 -5.44 1.84
C GLU A 123 2.52 -5.93 0.55
N ALA A 124 2.42 -5.15 -0.53
CA ALA A 124 3.00 -5.54 -1.81
C ALA A 124 4.53 -5.58 -1.70
N VAL A 125 5.15 -4.58 -1.06
CA VAL A 125 6.59 -4.57 -0.81
C VAL A 125 7.02 -5.77 0.05
N ALA A 126 6.26 -6.11 1.09
CA ALA A 126 6.56 -7.25 1.96
C ALA A 126 6.49 -8.61 1.23
N ALA A 127 5.71 -8.70 0.16
CA ALA A 127 5.58 -9.91 -0.65
C ALA A 127 6.73 -10.13 -1.64
N VAL A 128 7.52 -9.10 -1.94
CA VAL A 128 8.60 -9.19 -2.95
C VAL A 128 9.85 -9.84 -2.34
N PRO A 129 10.31 -10.98 -2.87
CA PRO A 129 11.50 -11.65 -2.35
C PRO A 129 12.78 -10.84 -2.56
N GLY A 130 13.66 -10.84 -1.56
CA GLY A 130 14.99 -10.23 -1.64
C GLY A 130 15.01 -8.70 -1.55
N LEU A 131 13.87 -8.05 -1.25
CA LEU A 131 13.90 -6.65 -0.84
C LEU A 131 14.39 -6.50 0.60
N PRO A 132 15.16 -5.44 0.91
CA PRO A 132 15.49 -5.11 2.29
C PRO A 132 14.23 -4.72 3.06
N ARG A 133 14.37 -4.54 4.39
CA ARG A 133 13.27 -4.02 5.22
C ARG A 133 12.68 -2.75 4.60
N LEU A 134 11.35 -2.68 4.56
CA LEU A 134 10.60 -1.54 4.03
C LEU A 134 11.12 -0.21 4.56
N GLN A 135 11.45 0.69 3.63
CA GLN A 135 11.84 2.07 3.89
C GLN A 135 11.09 2.98 2.94
N TYR A 136 10.50 4.06 3.45
CA TYR A 136 9.75 5.02 2.64
C TYR A 136 10.68 6.03 1.95
N THR A 137 11.70 5.54 1.25
CA THR A 137 12.71 6.34 0.54
C THR A 137 12.63 6.11 -0.96
N LEU A 138 13.09 7.09 -1.74
CA LEU A 138 13.13 6.97 -3.20
C LEU A 138 13.94 5.74 -3.64
N LYS A 139 15.13 5.54 -3.08
CA LYS A 139 15.99 4.39 -3.39
C LYS A 139 15.27 3.05 -3.17
N HIS A 140 14.51 2.93 -2.09
CA HIS A 140 13.76 1.70 -1.82
C HIS A 140 12.62 1.50 -2.83
N TYR A 141 11.92 2.59 -3.20
CA TYR A 141 10.86 2.52 -4.21
C TYR A 141 11.39 2.09 -5.58
N ILE A 142 12.55 2.57 -6.01
CA ILE A 142 13.17 2.16 -7.28
C ILE A 142 13.51 0.67 -7.26
N LEU A 143 14.15 0.17 -6.20
CA LEU A 143 14.43 -1.25 -6.05
C LEU A 143 13.17 -2.11 -6.09
N TYR A 144 12.09 -1.65 -5.44
CA TYR A 144 10.79 -2.31 -5.49
C TYR A 144 10.22 -2.33 -6.92
N LEU A 145 10.15 -1.16 -7.57
CA LEU A 145 9.55 -1.03 -8.90
C LEU A 145 10.31 -1.84 -9.95
N ASP A 146 11.64 -1.94 -9.85
CA ASP A 146 12.45 -2.76 -10.75
C ASP A 146 12.10 -4.25 -10.63
N LYS A 147 11.88 -4.75 -9.40
CA LYS A 147 11.43 -6.13 -9.16
C LYS A 147 10.04 -6.37 -9.73
N ILE A 148 9.12 -5.42 -9.54
CA ILE A 148 7.76 -5.51 -10.07
C ILE A 148 7.76 -5.52 -11.60
N ARG A 149 8.49 -4.61 -12.25
CA ARG A 149 8.64 -4.55 -13.71
C ARG A 149 9.29 -5.82 -14.27
N ALA A 150 10.31 -6.36 -13.61
CA ALA A 150 10.92 -7.63 -13.99
C ALA A 150 9.92 -8.80 -13.89
N CYS A 151 9.06 -8.80 -12.86
CA CYS A 151 8.00 -9.78 -12.71
C CYS A 151 6.96 -9.68 -13.84
N ALA A 152 6.46 -8.47 -14.13
CA ALA A 152 5.54 -8.21 -15.23
C ALA A 152 6.11 -8.67 -16.57
N LYS A 153 7.37 -8.31 -16.86
CA LYS A 153 8.09 -8.76 -18.08
C LYS A 153 8.14 -10.29 -18.18
N ARG A 154 8.46 -10.99 -17.10
CA ARG A 154 8.52 -12.45 -17.07
C ARG A 154 7.15 -13.08 -17.28
N LEU A 155 6.10 -12.52 -16.69
CA LEU A 155 4.73 -13.02 -16.85
C LEU A 155 4.22 -12.85 -18.28
N ASN A 156 4.47 -11.69 -18.89
CA ASN A 156 4.12 -11.44 -20.30
C ASN A 156 4.89 -12.33 -21.30
N GLN A 157 5.97 -12.99 -20.89
CA GLN A 157 6.67 -13.97 -21.72
C GLN A 157 6.03 -15.36 -21.70
N VAL A 158 5.30 -15.70 -20.63
CA VAL A 158 4.72 -17.04 -20.43
C VAL A 158 3.20 -17.05 -20.57
N ASP A 159 2.57 -15.91 -20.37
CA ASP A 159 1.14 -15.69 -20.58
C ASP A 159 0.96 -14.63 -21.67
N ALA A 160 0.94 -15.09 -22.93
CA ALA A 160 0.74 -14.23 -24.08
C ALA A 160 -0.71 -13.73 -24.22
N SER A 161 -1.64 -14.22 -23.39
CA SER A 161 -3.05 -13.86 -23.44
C SER A 161 -3.42 -12.67 -22.56
N SER A 162 -2.55 -12.33 -21.60
CA SER A 162 -2.75 -11.23 -20.65
C SER A 162 -1.68 -10.17 -20.81
N GLU A 163 -2.06 -8.90 -20.69
CA GLU A 163 -1.12 -7.79 -20.60
C GLU A 163 -0.87 -7.46 -19.12
N TRP A 164 0.13 -8.11 -18.53
CA TRP A 164 0.54 -7.87 -17.14
C TRP A 164 1.28 -6.54 -16.99
N THR A 165 0.66 -5.61 -16.29
CA THR A 165 1.21 -4.32 -15.93
C THR A 165 1.85 -4.34 -14.54
N PRO A 166 2.83 -3.46 -14.25
CA PRO A 166 3.37 -3.30 -12.90
C PRO A 166 2.29 -3.09 -11.82
N HIS A 167 1.24 -2.32 -12.13
CA HIS A 167 0.11 -2.12 -11.22
C HIS A 167 -0.67 -3.41 -10.92
N GLN A 168 -0.97 -4.24 -11.92
CA GLN A 168 -1.64 -5.52 -11.68
C GLN A 168 -0.79 -6.45 -10.81
N ILE A 169 0.54 -6.47 -11.00
CA ILE A 169 1.44 -7.26 -10.15
C ILE A 169 1.40 -6.76 -8.70
N GLU A 170 1.46 -5.45 -8.47
CA GLU A 170 1.28 -4.87 -7.13
C GLU A 170 -0.02 -5.32 -6.49
N MET A 171 -1.14 -5.23 -7.22
CA MET A 171 -2.44 -5.61 -6.72
C MET A 171 -2.52 -7.10 -6.38
N CYS A 172 -1.95 -7.97 -7.21
CA CYS A 172 -1.87 -9.41 -6.93
C CYS A 172 -1.09 -9.68 -5.64
N LEU A 173 0.10 -9.06 -5.48
CA LEU A 173 0.95 -9.23 -4.31
C LEU A 173 0.31 -8.67 -3.04
N TRP A 174 -0.34 -7.51 -3.14
CA TRP A 174 -1.10 -6.93 -2.05
C TRP A 174 -2.25 -7.85 -1.64
N THR A 175 -3.05 -8.32 -2.60
CA THR A 175 -4.22 -9.19 -2.35
C THR A 175 -3.78 -10.50 -1.70
N TRP A 176 -2.72 -11.12 -2.22
CA TRP A 176 -2.10 -12.32 -1.67
C TRP A 176 -1.69 -12.15 -0.20
N THR A 177 -1.04 -11.02 0.11
CA THR A 177 -0.56 -10.73 1.48
C THR A 177 -1.71 -10.43 2.43
N VAL A 178 -2.70 -9.66 1.99
CA VAL A 178 -3.89 -9.36 2.79
C VAL A 178 -4.71 -10.63 3.04
N ALA A 179 -4.92 -11.47 2.03
CA ALA A 179 -5.62 -12.73 2.17
C ALA A 179 -4.95 -13.64 3.20
N GLN A 180 -3.62 -13.77 3.16
CA GLN A 180 -2.87 -14.53 4.16
C GLN A 180 -3.01 -13.97 5.59
N LYS A 181 -2.95 -12.64 5.75
CA LYS A 181 -3.17 -12.00 7.06
C LYS A 181 -4.58 -12.24 7.60
N LEU A 182 -5.56 -12.46 6.72
CA LEU A 182 -6.97 -12.63 7.06
C LEU A 182 -7.42 -14.11 7.18
N CYS A 183 -6.58 -15.11 6.89
CA CYS A 183 -6.97 -16.53 6.76
C CYS A 183 -7.23 -17.26 8.11
N PRO A 184 -8.28 -18.10 8.31
CA PRO A 184 -9.56 -18.24 7.60
C PRO A 184 -10.79 -18.11 8.55
N THR A 185 -11.59 -17.06 8.38
CA THR A 185 -13.05 -17.11 8.63
C THR A 185 -13.87 -16.79 7.37
N VAL A 186 -13.23 -16.29 6.30
CA VAL A 186 -13.90 -15.82 5.07
C VAL A 186 -13.45 -16.56 3.81
N LEU A 187 -12.27 -17.19 3.81
CA LEU A 187 -11.75 -17.99 2.68
C LEU A 187 -11.58 -19.45 3.15
N PRO A 188 -12.59 -20.33 2.97
CA PRO A 188 -12.39 -21.78 3.15
C PRO A 188 -11.20 -22.22 2.30
N SER A 189 -10.34 -23.06 2.86
CA SER A 189 -8.98 -23.38 2.39
C SER A 189 -8.85 -23.52 0.86
N PHE A 190 -8.49 -22.43 0.19
CA PHE A 190 -7.98 -22.46 -1.18
C PHE A 190 -6.50 -22.86 -1.23
N LEU A 191 -5.80 -22.73 -0.10
CA LEU A 191 -4.44 -23.19 0.09
C LEU A 191 -4.53 -24.44 0.98
N GLY A 192 -4.20 -25.60 0.42
CA GLY A 192 -4.13 -26.85 1.18
C GLY A 192 -3.33 -26.70 2.46
N GLU A 193 -3.81 -27.39 3.51
CA GLU A 193 -3.32 -27.47 4.89
C GLU A 193 -2.32 -26.40 5.38
N ALA A 194 -2.79 -25.58 6.31
CA ALA A 194 -1.96 -24.64 7.06
C ALA A 194 -0.72 -25.32 7.67
N PRO A 195 0.43 -24.62 7.81
CA PRO A 195 1.60 -25.19 8.46
C PRO A 195 1.26 -25.54 9.91
N LYS A 196 1.47 -26.79 10.30
CA LYS A 196 1.27 -27.27 11.67
C LYS A 196 2.08 -26.40 12.64
N THR A 197 1.37 -25.60 13.43
CA THR A 197 1.90 -24.98 14.63
C THR A 197 2.45 -26.11 15.51
N ARG A 198 3.75 -26.08 15.81
CA ARG A 198 4.35 -26.99 16.77
C ARG A 198 3.75 -26.71 18.14
N GLU A 199 2.89 -27.60 18.63
CA GLU A 199 2.54 -27.67 20.05
C GLU A 199 3.80 -28.05 20.82
N GLY A 200 4.38 -27.05 21.49
CA GLY A 200 5.46 -27.21 22.44
C GLY A 200 4.87 -27.45 23.84
N ALA A 201 4.90 -28.72 24.23
CA ALA A 201 5.09 -29.27 25.57
C ALA A 201 4.75 -28.41 26.80
N GLU A 202 3.93 -29.01 27.64
CA GLU A 202 3.67 -28.71 29.05
C GLU A 202 4.92 -28.26 29.84
N ASP A 203 4.80 -27.18 30.61
CA ASP A 203 5.65 -26.93 31.78
C ASP A 203 4.75 -26.73 33.01
N VAL A 204 4.40 -27.85 33.64
CA VAL A 204 3.75 -27.89 34.94
C VAL A 204 4.76 -27.44 35.99
N ARG A 205 4.63 -26.20 36.49
CA ARG A 205 5.42 -25.73 37.63
C ARG A 205 4.87 -26.30 38.94
N PRO A 206 5.70 -26.94 39.80
CA PRO A 206 5.25 -27.43 41.09
C PRO A 206 5.11 -26.28 42.10
N SER A 207 4.03 -26.34 42.88
CA SER A 207 3.68 -25.40 43.95
C SER A 207 4.66 -25.49 45.12
N LYS A 208 5.29 -24.36 45.48
CA LYS A 208 6.12 -24.26 46.68
C LYS A 208 5.27 -24.10 47.94
N LYS A 209 5.47 -25.02 48.89
CA LYS A 209 4.93 -25.02 50.26
C LYS A 209 5.19 -23.68 50.98
N ARG A 210 4.15 -23.14 51.63
CA ARG A 210 4.26 -22.09 52.64
C ARG A 210 5.01 -22.63 53.86
N LYS A 211 6.13 -21.99 54.23
CA LYS A 211 6.72 -22.12 55.57
C LYS A 211 6.10 -21.05 56.48
N ALA A 212 5.67 -21.49 57.65
CA ALA A 212 5.30 -20.64 58.77
C ALA A 212 6.51 -19.83 59.26
N SER A 213 6.26 -18.62 59.76
CA SER A 213 7.20 -17.94 60.65
C SER A 213 6.42 -17.27 61.77
N ILE A 214 6.79 -17.72 62.96
CA ILE A 214 6.42 -17.23 64.28
C ILE A 214 7.15 -15.91 64.51
N HIS A 215 6.42 -14.87 64.95
CA HIS A 215 6.75 -14.02 66.10
C HIS A 215 5.48 -13.25 66.48
#